data_AF-A0A7S3CBT0-F1
#
_entry.id   AF-A0A7S3CBT0-F1
#
_cell.length_a   1.000
_cell.length_b   1.000
_cell.length_c   1.000
_cell.angle_alpha   90.00
_cell.angle_beta   90.00
_cell.angle_gamma   90.00
#
_symmetry.space_group_name_H-M   'P 1'
#
loop_
_entity.id
_entity.type
_entity.pdbx_description
1 polymer ?
#
loop_
_entity_poly.entity_id
_entity_poly.type
_entity_poly.pdbx_seq_one_letter_code
_entity_poly.pdbx_strand_id
1 'polypeptide(L)'
;TGLAESLKAASLARRGVKVLHLEPGETYGGLTWATRKLKYVLRDLQTIEVTEGEGVAEQETASDAKARFSFRRSGSVSGVRPEVSDRVGKVDGNKVSLAGDLAADIESIQFDLVCAPKLCLGAGDLIEALVASDAHRYLEFKAVQSTSMWASGGEEADSEPRSFMVPASRSDIFKSKDLTPVEKRLLMRYLKSEQDAIAAEESSGPGPAPPAAAAGDVTMEEYLRDTHKLPEKLRLIVMHGIADLDDLGGKAPSAAEGRERLVKYAKSINRFGPGVGALLACNYGGGELTQAFCRLAAVHGATYVLKYPPRSVEVIEGDEGGHRYEVGIPGAAPIRCKAVVVGPEARLCCASSQAEPNEAGRIFRCACVAIQDSPAKGGSIRLHVFPPNTVAGNSCTIRALCVEGIA
;
A
#
# COMPACT_ATOMS: atom_id res chain seq x y z
N THR A 1 -11.96 4.01 -8.93
CA THR A 1 -10.90 5.05 -8.91
C THR A 1 -9.71 4.65 -8.05
N GLY A 2 -9.24 3.40 -8.12
CA GLY A 2 -7.97 3.02 -7.49
C GLY A 2 -6.78 3.71 -8.18
N LEU A 3 -5.57 3.57 -7.60
CA LEU A 3 -4.39 4.24 -8.15
C LEU A 3 -4.06 3.78 -9.58
N ALA A 4 -4.10 2.47 -9.84
CA ALA A 4 -3.79 1.91 -11.15
C ALA A 4 -4.78 2.38 -12.22
N GLU A 5 -6.08 2.37 -11.90
CA GLU A 5 -7.13 2.83 -12.81
C GLU A 5 -7.01 4.34 -13.08
N SER A 6 -6.68 5.12 -12.05
CA SER A 6 -6.52 6.57 -12.17
C SER A 6 -5.31 6.95 -13.01
N LEU A 7 -4.18 6.26 -12.81
CA LEU A 7 -2.97 6.44 -13.63
C LEU A 7 -3.24 6.05 -15.10
N LYS A 8 -3.93 4.93 -15.33
CA LYS A 8 -4.31 4.48 -16.68
C LYS A 8 -5.23 5.50 -17.36
N ALA A 9 -6.24 5.99 -16.65
CA ALA A 9 -7.15 7.01 -17.14
C ALA A 9 -6.40 8.31 -17.52
N ALA A 10 -5.47 8.76 -16.68
CA ALA A 10 -4.63 9.92 -16.97
C ALA A 10 -3.74 9.71 -18.20
N SER A 11 -3.10 8.55 -18.30
CA SER A 11 -2.26 8.18 -19.44
C SER A 11 -3.05 8.14 -20.76
N LEU A 12 -4.25 7.56 -20.74
CA LEU A 12 -5.13 7.48 -21.92
C LEU A 12 -5.67 8.87 -22.31
N ALA A 13 -6.16 9.64 -21.36
CA ALA A 13 -6.66 11.00 -21.60
C ALA A 13 -5.57 11.90 -22.19
N ARG A 14 -4.34 11.83 -21.65
CA ARG A 14 -3.17 12.57 -22.17
C ARG A 14 -2.84 12.22 -23.63
N ARG A 15 -3.18 11.01 -24.08
CA ARG A 15 -3.06 10.57 -25.49
C ARG A 15 -4.26 10.95 -26.36
N GLY A 16 -5.21 11.72 -25.84
CA GLY A 16 -6.42 12.15 -26.56
C GLY A 16 -7.54 11.11 -26.59
N VAL A 17 -7.44 10.03 -25.82
CA VAL A 17 -8.53 9.06 -25.70
C VAL A 17 -9.62 9.63 -24.81
N LYS A 18 -10.89 9.57 -25.25
CA LYS A 18 -12.03 9.92 -24.41
C LYS A 18 -12.20 8.87 -23.32
N VAL A 19 -12.08 9.29 -22.07
CA VAL A 19 -12.17 8.40 -20.90
C VAL A 19 -13.38 8.79 -20.06
N LEU A 20 -14.20 7.80 -19.72
CA LEU A 20 -15.20 7.89 -18.65
C LEU A 20 -14.73 7.02 -17.49
N HIS A 21 -14.61 7.60 -16.30
CA HIS A 21 -14.15 6.92 -15.11
C HIS A 21 -15.24 6.98 -14.04
N LEU A 22 -15.80 5.82 -13.71
CA LEU A 22 -16.91 5.67 -12.77
C LEU A 22 -16.42 5.11 -11.43
N GLU A 23 -16.95 5.64 -10.34
CA GLU A 23 -16.70 5.18 -8.97
C GLU A 23 -18.03 4.91 -8.27
N PRO A 24 -18.29 3.66 -7.83
CA PRO A 24 -19.44 3.34 -7.00
C PRO A 24 -19.47 4.09 -5.66
N GLY A 25 -18.30 4.33 -5.06
CA GLY A 25 -18.16 4.97 -3.76
C GLY A 25 -18.35 6.48 -3.77
N GLU A 26 -18.40 7.06 -2.56
CA GLU A 26 -18.52 8.52 -2.36
C GLU A 26 -17.17 9.25 -2.40
N THR A 27 -16.07 8.51 -2.38
CA THR A 27 -14.71 9.06 -2.25
C THR A 27 -13.78 8.43 -3.29
N TYR A 28 -12.67 9.12 -3.57
CA TYR A 28 -11.61 8.60 -4.43
C TYR A 28 -10.83 7.47 -3.76
N GLY A 29 -10.25 6.60 -4.57
CA GLY A 29 -9.30 5.59 -4.13
C GLY A 29 -9.92 4.25 -3.71
N GLY A 30 -11.25 4.14 -3.69
CA GLY A 30 -11.92 2.90 -3.28
C GLY A 30 -11.51 2.42 -1.88
N LEU A 31 -11.71 1.15 -1.59
CA LEU A 31 -11.36 0.50 -0.31
C LEU A 31 -9.86 0.44 -0.05
N THR A 32 -9.05 0.46 -1.11
CA THR A 32 -7.60 0.19 -1.04
C THR A 32 -6.72 1.43 -0.98
N TRP A 33 -7.20 2.56 -1.49
CA TRP A 33 -6.44 3.81 -1.52
C TRP A 33 -7.15 4.98 -0.85
N ALA A 34 -8.43 4.85 -0.44
CA ALA A 34 -9.10 5.94 0.24
C ALA A 34 -8.41 6.33 1.56
N THR A 35 -8.45 7.63 1.81
CA THR A 35 -8.23 8.24 3.13
C THR A 35 -9.61 8.70 3.62
N ARG A 36 -9.96 8.37 4.88
CA ARG A 36 -11.23 8.75 5.49
C ARG A 36 -10.99 9.56 6.74
N LYS A 37 -11.72 10.66 6.93
CA LYS A 37 -11.68 11.37 8.22
C LYS A 37 -12.23 10.47 9.33
N LEU A 38 -11.53 10.41 10.46
CA LEU A 38 -11.89 9.57 11.61
C LEU A 38 -13.33 9.81 12.06
N LYS A 39 -13.79 11.06 12.09
CA LYS A 39 -15.18 11.40 12.43
C LYS A 39 -16.22 10.71 11.54
N TYR A 40 -15.93 10.53 10.25
CA TYR A 40 -16.83 9.81 9.34
C TYR A 40 -16.75 8.30 9.54
N VAL A 41 -15.60 7.77 9.98
CA VAL A 41 -15.50 6.35 10.37
C VAL A 41 -16.31 6.09 11.63
N LEU A 42 -16.20 6.97 12.64
CA LEU A 42 -16.96 6.89 13.88
C LEU A 42 -18.48 7.05 13.64
N ARG A 43 -18.89 7.98 12.77
CA ARG A 43 -20.29 8.14 12.38
C ARG A 43 -20.82 6.88 11.70
N ASP A 44 -20.08 6.35 10.73
CA ASP A 44 -20.51 5.16 10.00
C ASP A 44 -20.67 3.95 10.93
N LEU A 45 -19.76 3.79 11.90
CA LEU A 45 -19.84 2.77 12.97
C LEU A 45 -21.16 2.85 13.78
N GLN A 46 -21.66 4.07 14.01
CA GLN A 46 -22.93 4.29 14.72
C GLN A 46 -24.16 3.93 13.88
N THR A 47 -24.05 4.04 12.55
CA THR A 47 -25.15 3.78 11.60
C THR A 47 -25.20 2.34 11.10
N ILE A 48 -24.35 1.45 11.61
CA ILE A 48 -24.41 0.02 11.32
C ILE A 48 -25.63 -0.56 12.06
N GLU A 49 -26.82 -0.31 11.52
CA GLU A 49 -27.91 -1.26 11.70
C GLU A 49 -27.48 -2.55 11.02
N VAL A 50 -27.59 -3.67 11.72
CA VAL A 50 -27.35 -5.02 11.20
C VAL A 50 -28.39 -5.28 10.10
N THR A 51 -28.14 -4.74 8.92
CA THR A 51 -28.84 -5.14 7.72
C THR A 51 -28.10 -6.37 7.22
N GLU A 52 -28.52 -7.53 7.74
CA GLU A 52 -28.52 -8.78 6.95
C GLU A 52 -29.46 -8.55 5.75
N GLY A 53 -29.02 -7.71 4.83
CA GLY A 53 -29.80 -7.24 3.70
C GLY A 53 -29.18 -7.80 2.44
N GLU A 54 -29.65 -8.98 2.06
CA GLU A 54 -29.54 -9.54 0.72
C GLU A 54 -29.68 -8.39 -0.29
N GLY A 55 -28.62 -8.14 -1.07
CA GLY A 55 -28.72 -7.22 -2.18
C GLY A 55 -29.81 -7.77 -3.10
N VAL A 56 -30.86 -6.98 -3.33
CA VAL A 56 -31.90 -7.28 -4.32
C VAL A 56 -31.19 -7.42 -5.67
N ALA A 57 -30.88 -8.66 -6.04
CA ALA A 57 -30.58 -9.02 -7.40
C ALA A 57 -31.92 -8.94 -8.11
N GLU A 58 -32.14 -7.86 -8.88
CA GLU A 58 -33.13 -7.92 -9.94
C GLU A 58 -32.77 -9.14 -10.81
N GLN A 59 -33.60 -10.19 -10.71
CA GLN A 59 -33.51 -11.41 -11.51
C GLN A 59 -33.90 -11.08 -12.95
N GLU A 60 -33.03 -10.36 -13.65
CA GLU A 60 -32.95 -10.49 -15.10
C GLU A 60 -32.05 -11.71 -15.40
N THR A 61 -32.42 -12.51 -16.38
CA THR A 61 -31.63 -13.68 -16.81
C THR A 61 -30.27 -13.21 -17.34
N ALA A 62 -29.18 -13.58 -16.66
CA ALA A 62 -27.83 -13.34 -17.18
C ALA A 62 -27.59 -14.27 -18.39
N SER A 63 -27.17 -13.72 -19.52
CA SER A 63 -26.65 -14.49 -20.66
C SER A 63 -25.13 -14.61 -20.54
N ASP A 64 -24.51 -15.60 -21.20
CA ASP A 64 -23.04 -15.75 -21.17
C ASP A 64 -22.29 -14.55 -21.81
N ALA A 65 -22.96 -13.79 -22.67
CA ALA A 65 -22.38 -12.60 -23.31
C ALA A 65 -22.41 -11.33 -22.43
N LYS A 66 -23.23 -11.33 -21.35
CA LYS A 66 -23.48 -10.17 -20.49
C LYS A 66 -23.02 -10.44 -19.07
N ALA A 67 -21.95 -9.76 -18.65
CA ALA A 67 -21.48 -9.80 -17.28
C ALA A 67 -22.12 -8.67 -16.45
N ARG A 68 -22.40 -8.95 -15.18
CA ARG A 68 -22.86 -7.97 -14.20
C ARG A 68 -21.74 -7.52 -13.29
N PHE A 69 -21.73 -6.22 -13.00
CA PHE A 69 -20.87 -5.70 -11.96
C PHE A 69 -21.46 -6.03 -10.59
N SER A 70 -20.66 -6.64 -9.75
CA SER A 70 -20.89 -6.69 -8.31
C SER A 70 -19.73 -5.98 -7.61
N PHE A 71 -20.05 -5.09 -6.69
CA PHE A 71 -19.06 -4.37 -5.92
C PHE A 71 -19.05 -4.95 -4.52
N ARG A 72 -17.87 -5.20 -3.96
CA ARG A 72 -17.81 -5.44 -2.51
C ARG A 72 -18.31 -4.17 -1.84
N ARG A 73 -19.47 -4.25 -1.16
CA ARG A 73 -20.03 -3.11 -0.44
C ARG A 73 -18.98 -2.60 0.54
N SER A 74 -18.58 -1.34 0.37
CA SER A 74 -17.83 -0.56 1.36
C SER A 74 -18.56 -0.46 2.71
N GLY A 75 -19.86 -0.78 2.73
CA GLY A 75 -20.73 -0.63 3.90
C GLY A 75 -20.56 -1.67 4.99
N SER A 76 -19.77 -2.73 4.77
CA SER A 76 -19.54 -3.70 5.82
C SER A 76 -18.23 -3.42 6.53
N VAL A 77 -18.31 -2.47 7.45
CA VAL A 77 -17.52 -2.50 8.68
C VAL A 77 -17.83 -3.77 9.50
N SER A 78 -18.63 -4.72 8.99
CA SER A 78 -18.76 -6.08 9.54
C SER A 78 -17.39 -6.68 9.80
N GLY A 79 -17.12 -6.99 11.06
CA GLY A 79 -15.85 -7.55 11.50
C GLY A 79 -14.84 -6.51 12.00
N VAL A 80 -15.13 -5.20 11.91
CA VAL A 80 -14.40 -4.20 12.71
C VAL A 80 -14.91 -4.28 14.13
N ARG A 81 -13.99 -4.56 15.05
CA ARG A 81 -14.26 -4.57 16.49
C ARG A 81 -13.63 -3.31 17.06
N PRO A 82 -14.40 -2.24 17.32
CA PRO A 82 -13.84 -1.07 17.97
C PRO A 82 -13.45 -1.42 19.40
N GLU A 83 -12.24 -1.04 19.78
CA GLU A 83 -11.77 -1.11 21.16
C GLU A 83 -11.37 0.30 21.60
N VAL A 84 -11.84 0.69 22.79
CA VAL A 84 -11.56 2.00 23.37
C VAL A 84 -11.26 1.79 24.84
N SER A 85 -10.16 2.35 25.32
CA SER A 85 -9.84 2.31 26.76
C SER A 85 -10.84 3.14 27.55
N ASP A 86 -11.13 2.75 28.79
CA ASP A 86 -12.09 3.45 29.68
C ASP A 86 -11.76 4.94 29.89
N ARG A 87 -10.49 5.32 29.73
CA ARG A 87 -10.01 6.71 29.84
C ARG A 87 -10.40 7.59 28.65
N VAL A 88 -10.61 6.97 27.49
CA VAL A 88 -10.77 7.62 26.17
C VAL A 88 -12.24 7.65 25.75
N GLY A 89 -13.03 6.67 26.17
CA GLY A 89 -14.42 6.55 25.80
C GLY A 89 -15.03 5.22 26.17
N LYS A 90 -16.17 4.91 25.55
CA LYS A 90 -16.91 3.65 25.74
C LYS A 90 -17.35 3.08 24.41
N VAL A 91 -17.51 1.77 24.37
CA VAL A 91 -18.06 1.03 23.24
C VAL A 91 -19.39 0.40 23.67
N ASP A 92 -20.45 0.61 22.89
CA ASP A 92 -21.75 -0.03 23.04
C ASP A 92 -22.15 -0.68 21.71
N GLY A 93 -22.03 -2.00 21.61
CA GLY A 93 -22.07 -2.70 20.32
C GLY A 93 -20.96 -2.22 19.38
N ASN A 94 -21.31 -1.66 18.22
CA ASN A 94 -20.36 -1.03 17.29
C ASN A 94 -20.22 0.48 17.50
N LYS A 95 -20.98 1.08 18.42
CA LYS A 95 -21.00 2.51 18.66
C LYS A 95 -19.86 2.91 19.59
N VAL A 96 -18.97 3.76 19.09
CA VAL A 96 -17.93 4.42 19.86
C VAL A 96 -18.43 5.77 20.35
N SER A 97 -18.32 6.01 21.66
CA SER A 97 -18.55 7.32 22.29
C SER A 97 -17.27 7.78 22.97
N LEU A 98 -16.71 8.90 22.53
CA LEU A 98 -15.48 9.46 23.07
C LEU A 98 -15.79 10.39 24.25
N ALA A 99 -14.91 10.42 25.24
CA ALA A 99 -15.06 11.25 26.44
C ALA A 99 -14.31 12.58 26.31
N GLY A 100 -14.89 13.64 26.88
CA GLY A 100 -14.21 14.90 27.17
C GLY A 100 -13.62 15.60 25.94
N ASP A 101 -12.46 16.22 26.15
CA ASP A 101 -11.77 17.08 25.18
C ASP A 101 -11.36 16.33 23.91
N LEU A 102 -11.10 15.02 23.99
CA LEU A 102 -10.71 14.23 22.82
C LEU A 102 -11.80 14.18 21.73
N ALA A 103 -13.07 14.21 22.11
CA ALA A 103 -14.16 14.27 21.13
C ALA A 103 -14.10 15.59 20.35
N ALA A 104 -13.83 16.71 21.03
CA ALA A 104 -13.65 18.02 20.42
C ALA A 104 -12.35 18.10 19.60
N ASP A 105 -11.27 17.47 20.08
CA ASP A 105 -9.98 17.39 19.39
C ASP A 105 -10.10 16.59 18.09
N ILE A 106 -10.77 15.44 18.10
CA ILE A 106 -11.00 14.65 16.87
C ILE A 106 -11.86 15.44 15.88
N GLU A 107 -12.83 16.21 16.36
CA GLU A 107 -13.69 17.02 15.51
C GLU A 107 -12.93 18.21 14.89
N SER A 108 -11.99 18.81 15.63
CA SER A 108 -11.21 19.98 15.22
C SER A 108 -9.96 19.64 14.39
N ILE A 109 -9.19 18.62 14.78
CA ILE A 109 -7.89 18.25 14.18
C ILE A 109 -8.05 17.59 12.80
N GLN A 110 -9.25 17.10 12.46
CA GLN A 110 -9.54 16.42 11.20
C GLN A 110 -8.60 15.25 10.90
N PHE A 111 -8.45 14.32 11.85
CA PHE A 111 -7.61 13.13 11.67
C PHE A 111 -8.00 12.33 10.43
N ASP A 112 -7.05 12.16 9.53
CA ASP A 112 -7.18 11.38 8.31
C ASP A 112 -6.70 9.93 8.53
N LEU A 113 -7.63 8.99 8.42
CA LEU A 113 -7.38 7.56 8.53
C LEU A 113 -7.11 6.97 7.14
N VAL A 114 -5.88 6.52 6.93
CA VAL A 114 -5.52 5.83 5.68
C VAL A 114 -5.94 4.36 5.78
N CYS A 115 -6.87 3.93 4.91
CA CYS A 115 -7.41 2.56 4.96
C CYS A 115 -6.37 1.48 4.67
N ALA A 116 -5.32 1.80 3.92
CA ALA A 116 -4.18 0.93 3.68
C ALA A 116 -2.91 1.78 3.53
N PRO A 117 -2.17 2.03 4.62
CA PRO A 117 -0.98 2.87 4.61
C PRO A 117 0.08 2.28 3.69
N LYS A 118 0.67 3.12 2.83
CA LYS A 118 1.71 2.75 1.88
C LYS A 118 2.78 3.82 1.86
N LEU A 119 4.02 3.39 1.68
CA LEU A 119 5.18 4.25 1.55
C LEU A 119 5.73 4.12 0.13
N CYS A 120 6.39 5.17 -0.33
CA CYS A 120 7.06 5.19 -1.62
C CYS A 120 8.56 5.17 -1.38
N LEU A 121 9.30 4.32 -2.08
CA LEU A 121 10.74 4.54 -2.21
C LEU A 121 10.94 5.83 -3.00
N GLY A 122 11.85 6.70 -2.54
CA GLY A 122 12.19 7.92 -3.28
C GLY A 122 12.68 7.62 -4.71
N ALA A 123 13.36 6.48 -4.84
CA ALA A 123 13.81 5.68 -5.99
C ALA A 123 12.76 5.02 -6.88
N GLY A 124 11.50 5.04 -6.43
CA GLY A 124 10.49 4.08 -6.87
C GLY A 124 9.75 4.52 -8.13
N ASP A 125 9.24 3.54 -8.86
CA ASP A 125 8.54 3.72 -10.14
C ASP A 125 7.32 4.66 -10.01
N LEU A 126 6.65 4.65 -8.85
CA LEU A 126 5.55 5.58 -8.59
C LEU A 126 6.02 7.04 -8.51
N ILE A 127 7.16 7.32 -7.87
CA ILE A 127 7.72 8.67 -7.79
C ILE A 127 8.14 9.14 -9.19
N GLU A 128 8.79 8.28 -9.97
CA GLU A 128 9.11 8.57 -11.37
C GLU A 128 7.86 8.87 -12.20
N ALA A 129 6.79 8.08 -12.05
CA ALA A 129 5.54 8.30 -12.74
C ALA A 129 4.88 9.65 -12.36
N LEU A 130 4.93 10.04 -11.08
CA LEU A 130 4.43 11.33 -10.61
C LEU A 130 5.21 12.52 -11.19
N VAL A 131 6.53 12.38 -11.32
CA VAL A 131 7.39 13.39 -11.94
C VAL A 131 7.10 13.49 -13.44
N ALA A 132 7.16 12.37 -14.17
CA ALA A 132 6.96 12.32 -15.61
C ALA A 132 5.54 12.74 -16.08
N SER A 133 4.57 12.64 -15.19
CA SER A 133 3.17 13.03 -15.45
C SER A 133 2.80 14.43 -14.95
N ASP A 134 3.72 15.15 -14.32
CA ASP A 134 3.45 16.41 -13.60
C ASP A 134 2.43 16.31 -12.45
N ALA A 135 1.98 15.10 -12.08
CA ALA A 135 1.03 14.90 -10.99
C ALA A 135 1.63 15.24 -9.61
N HIS A 136 2.96 15.21 -9.46
CA HIS A 136 3.68 15.63 -8.25
C HIS A 136 3.35 17.07 -7.81
N ARG A 137 2.91 17.96 -8.73
CA ARG A 137 2.53 19.34 -8.39
C ARG A 137 1.29 19.44 -7.51
N TYR A 138 0.52 18.36 -7.40
CA TYR A 138 -0.68 18.29 -6.57
C TYR A 138 -0.44 17.62 -5.22
N LEU A 139 0.80 17.21 -4.95
CA LEU A 139 1.12 16.31 -3.86
C LEU A 139 2.27 16.88 -3.03
N GLU A 140 2.22 16.60 -1.75
CA GLU A 140 3.35 16.82 -0.85
C GLU A 140 3.75 15.50 -0.21
N PHE A 141 5.06 15.33 -0.02
CA PHE A 141 5.62 14.15 0.61
C PHE A 141 6.43 14.54 1.84
N LYS A 142 6.36 13.71 2.88
CA LYS A 142 7.25 13.75 4.04
C LYS A 142 8.13 12.50 4.05
N ALA A 143 9.40 12.69 4.38
CA ALA A 143 10.30 11.57 4.59
C ALA A 143 9.92 10.81 5.86
N VAL A 144 9.98 9.48 5.78
CA VAL A 144 9.95 8.63 6.97
C VAL A 144 11.28 8.84 7.69
N GLN A 145 11.22 9.31 8.94
CA GLN A 145 12.44 9.72 9.64
C GLN A 145 13.22 8.52 10.17
N SER A 146 12.53 7.42 10.46
CA SER A 146 13.16 6.28 11.09
C SER A 146 12.42 4.98 10.81
N THR A 147 13.19 3.90 10.64
CA THR A 147 12.68 2.53 10.58
C THR A 147 13.30 1.77 11.74
N SER A 148 12.46 1.13 12.55
CA SER A 148 12.89 0.26 13.64
C SER A 148 12.42 -1.16 13.37
N MET A 149 13.20 -2.12 13.86
CA MET A 149 12.89 -3.53 13.72
C MET A 149 12.86 -4.20 15.09
N TRP A 150 11.89 -5.08 15.26
CA TRP A 150 11.74 -5.89 16.46
C TRP A 150 12.64 -7.13 16.38
N ALA A 151 13.31 -7.45 17.48
CA ALA A 151 13.96 -8.73 17.69
C ALA A 151 13.21 -9.50 18.78
N SER A 152 13.04 -10.81 18.58
CA SER A 152 12.60 -11.69 19.66
C SER A 152 13.53 -11.55 20.86
N GLY A 153 12.96 -11.63 22.08
CA GLY A 153 13.77 -11.93 23.25
C GLY A 153 14.60 -13.19 22.98
N GLY A 154 15.80 -13.25 23.56
CA GLY A 154 16.62 -14.46 23.51
C GLY A 154 15.91 -15.68 24.12
N GLU A 155 16.56 -16.83 24.09
CA GLU A 155 16.01 -18.10 24.61
C GLU A 155 15.71 -18.08 26.13
N GLU A 156 16.16 -17.05 26.84
CA GLU A 156 15.79 -16.81 28.23
C GLU A 156 14.34 -16.32 28.31
N ALA A 157 13.51 -17.09 29.03
CA ALA A 157 12.06 -16.90 29.16
C ALA A 157 11.61 -15.51 29.68
N ASP A 158 12.54 -14.71 30.24
CA ASP A 158 12.30 -13.37 30.78
C ASP A 158 12.98 -12.24 29.98
N SER A 159 13.60 -12.54 28.83
CA SER A 159 14.25 -11.49 28.04
C SER A 159 13.22 -10.64 27.30
N GLU A 160 13.12 -9.37 27.69
CA GLU A 160 12.16 -8.45 27.08
C GLU A 160 12.43 -8.29 25.56
N PRO A 161 11.37 -8.33 24.73
CA PRO A 161 11.49 -8.03 23.32
C PRO A 161 12.12 -6.65 23.12
N ARG A 162 13.12 -6.57 22.24
CA ARG A 162 13.88 -5.33 22.02
C ARG A 162 13.71 -4.85 20.59
N SER A 163 13.40 -3.57 20.44
CA SER A 163 13.49 -2.89 19.15
C SER A 163 14.85 -2.23 18.95
N PHE A 164 15.29 -2.17 17.70
CA PHE A 164 16.49 -1.43 17.33
C PHE A 164 16.31 -0.69 16.01
N MET A 165 17.15 0.31 15.78
CA MET A 165 17.09 1.12 14.58
C MET A 165 17.67 0.37 13.37
N VAL A 166 16.92 0.30 12.29
CA VAL A 166 17.41 -0.19 10.99
C VAL A 166 18.35 0.86 10.43
N PRO A 167 19.63 0.53 10.18
CA PRO A 167 20.57 1.51 9.65
C PRO A 167 20.26 1.80 8.18
N ALA A 168 19.98 3.07 7.88
CA ALA A 168 19.64 3.53 6.53
C ALA A 168 20.85 4.05 5.75
N SER A 169 22.03 4.17 6.37
CA SER A 169 23.25 4.67 5.73
C SER A 169 24.51 4.05 6.33
N ARG A 170 25.65 4.19 5.62
CA ARG A 170 26.97 3.83 6.17
C ARG A 170 27.21 4.50 7.53
N SER A 171 26.88 5.79 7.66
CA SER A 171 26.97 6.53 8.92
C SER A 171 26.15 5.87 10.04
N ASP A 172 24.93 5.43 9.73
CA ASP A 172 24.04 4.82 10.73
C ASP A 172 24.56 3.44 11.16
N ILE A 173 25.14 2.67 10.25
CA ILE A 173 25.80 1.40 10.58
C ILE A 173 26.94 1.65 11.58
N PHE A 174 27.78 2.66 11.32
CA PHE A 174 28.87 3.00 12.24
C PHE A 174 28.38 3.46 13.61
N LYS A 175 27.32 4.28 13.65
CA LYS A 175 26.73 4.84 14.89
C LYS A 175 25.87 3.85 15.66
N SER A 176 25.39 2.78 15.03
CA SER A 176 24.50 1.80 15.66
C SER A 176 25.13 1.19 16.91
N LYS A 177 24.39 1.20 18.03
CA LYS A 177 24.78 0.54 19.29
C LYS A 177 24.29 -0.90 19.35
N ASP A 178 23.33 -1.25 18.50
CA ASP A 178 22.70 -2.57 18.46
C ASP A 178 23.47 -3.53 17.54
N LEU A 179 24.50 -3.07 16.83
CA LEU A 179 25.38 -3.91 16.01
C LEU A 179 26.78 -4.02 16.63
N THR A 180 27.28 -5.25 16.75
CA THR A 180 28.67 -5.53 17.14
C THR A 180 29.65 -5.08 16.05
N PRO A 181 30.94 -4.87 16.37
CA PRO A 181 31.95 -4.51 15.37
C PRO A 181 32.06 -5.50 14.20
N VAL A 182 31.82 -6.79 14.46
CA VAL A 182 31.83 -7.84 13.42
C VAL A 182 30.62 -7.69 12.52
N GLU A 183 29.42 -7.54 13.08
CA GLU A 183 28.19 -7.34 12.31
C GLU A 183 28.27 -6.08 11.45
N LYS A 184 28.79 -4.97 11.97
CA LYS A 184 29.03 -3.74 11.20
C LYS A 184 29.91 -3.99 9.98
N ARG A 185 31.01 -4.73 10.15
CA ARG A 185 31.94 -5.06 9.05
C ARG A 185 31.28 -5.95 7.99
N LEU A 186 30.50 -6.95 8.41
CA LEU A 186 29.79 -7.86 7.49
C LEU A 186 28.71 -7.11 6.70
N LEU A 187 27.86 -6.33 7.37
CA LEU A 187 26.82 -5.54 6.71
C LEU A 187 27.41 -4.51 5.73
N MET A 188 28.48 -3.81 6.13
CA MET A 188 29.18 -2.87 5.25
C MET A 188 29.79 -3.57 4.02
N ARG A 189 30.37 -4.76 4.19
CA ARG A 189 30.92 -5.55 3.09
C ARG A 189 29.83 -5.95 2.10
N TYR A 190 28.71 -6.45 2.61
CA TYR A 190 27.57 -6.84 1.79
C TYR A 190 27.01 -5.66 0.99
N LEU A 191 26.66 -4.55 1.67
CA LEU A 191 26.11 -3.36 1.00
C LEU A 191 27.08 -2.77 -0.02
N LYS A 192 28.39 -2.82 0.25
CA LYS A 192 29.39 -2.41 -0.72
C LYS A 192 29.41 -3.32 -1.94
N SER A 193 29.35 -4.64 -1.74
CA SER A 193 29.33 -5.60 -2.87
C SER A 193 28.13 -5.39 -3.80
N GLU A 194 26.95 -5.08 -3.24
CA GLU A 194 25.78 -4.77 -4.05
C GLU A 194 25.92 -3.42 -4.78
N GLN A 195 26.52 -2.40 -4.14
CA GLN A 195 26.81 -1.12 -4.80
C GLN A 195 27.83 -1.25 -5.95
N ASP A 196 28.88 -2.04 -5.74
CA ASP A 196 29.91 -2.29 -6.76
C ASP A 196 29.30 -3.07 -7.94
N ALA A 197 28.38 -4.02 -7.68
CA ALA A 197 27.63 -4.73 -8.71
C ALA A 197 26.72 -3.79 -9.54
N ILE A 198 25.98 -2.90 -8.87
CA ILE A 198 25.14 -1.89 -9.55
C ILE A 198 25.98 -0.98 -10.46
N ALA A 199 27.14 -0.52 -9.98
CA ALA A 199 28.02 0.36 -10.75
C ALA A 199 28.60 -0.34 -11.98
N ALA A 200 28.94 -1.64 -11.86
CA ALA A 200 29.39 -2.45 -12.98
C ALA A 200 28.31 -2.59 -14.06
N GLU A 201 27.06 -2.84 -13.66
CA GLU A 201 25.91 -2.93 -14.58
C GLU A 201 25.68 -1.60 -15.34
N GLU A 202 25.68 -0.46 -14.65
CA GLU A 202 25.46 0.86 -15.27
C GLU A 202 26.56 1.26 -16.27
N SER A 203 27.80 0.79 -16.05
CA SER A 203 28.94 1.04 -16.94
C SER A 203 28.90 0.23 -18.25
N SER A 204 28.06 -0.80 -18.34
CA SER A 204 28.04 -1.76 -19.45
C SER A 204 27.07 -1.45 -20.61
N GLY A 205 26.40 -0.29 -20.58
CA GLY A 205 25.47 0.16 -21.64
C GLY A 205 24.14 -0.62 -21.68
N PRO A 206 23.17 -0.23 -22.54
CA PRO A 206 21.85 -0.87 -22.62
C PRO A 206 21.93 -2.20 -23.41
N GLY A 207 22.65 -3.18 -22.85
CA GLY A 207 22.64 -4.57 -23.30
C GLY A 207 21.72 -5.43 -22.43
N PRO A 208 21.26 -6.60 -22.89
CA PRO A 208 20.52 -7.52 -22.03
C PRO A 208 21.43 -7.89 -20.86
N ALA A 209 20.97 -7.67 -19.62
CA ALA A 209 21.74 -7.99 -18.42
C ALA A 209 22.08 -9.49 -18.35
N PRO A 210 23.34 -9.86 -18.02
CA PRO A 210 23.51 -11.01 -17.12
C PRO A 210 24.72 -10.90 -16.16
N PRO A 211 24.72 -11.67 -15.04
CA PRO A 211 23.80 -12.74 -14.73
C PRO A 211 22.96 -12.48 -13.46
N ALA A 212 21.65 -12.45 -13.66
CA ALA A 212 20.71 -13.19 -12.81
C ALA A 212 21.10 -14.71 -12.69
N ALA A 213 22.03 -15.20 -13.50
CA ALA A 213 22.47 -16.60 -13.58
C ALA A 213 23.35 -17.14 -12.42
N ALA A 214 23.78 -16.34 -11.44
CA ALA A 214 24.34 -16.88 -10.18
C ALA A 214 23.27 -16.98 -9.06
N ALA A 215 22.11 -16.35 -9.27
CA ALA A 215 20.96 -16.34 -8.37
C ALA A 215 19.78 -17.10 -9.01
N GLY A 216 20.06 -18.18 -9.74
CA GLY A 216 19.04 -19.06 -10.31
C GLY A 216 18.28 -19.75 -9.19
N ASP A 217 16.95 -19.61 -9.14
CA ASP A 217 16.00 -20.24 -8.19
C ASP A 217 16.31 -20.15 -6.68
N VAL A 218 17.41 -19.51 -6.26
CA VAL A 218 17.80 -19.41 -4.85
C VAL A 218 17.00 -18.30 -4.14
N THR A 219 16.59 -18.58 -2.91
CA THR A 219 15.90 -17.60 -2.06
C THR A 219 16.86 -16.53 -1.55
N MET A 220 16.33 -15.35 -1.20
CA MET A 220 17.12 -14.23 -0.68
C MET A 220 17.84 -14.61 0.64
N GLU A 221 17.09 -15.02 1.66
CA GLU A 221 17.23 -16.39 2.17
C GLU A 221 18.65 -17.00 2.30
N GLU A 222 18.75 -18.07 1.52
CA GLU A 222 19.94 -18.84 1.19
C GLU A 222 21.06 -17.99 0.61
N TYR A 223 20.77 -17.01 -0.25
CA TYR A 223 21.82 -16.15 -0.82
C TYR A 223 22.59 -15.38 0.26
N LEU A 224 21.89 -14.77 1.21
CA LEU A 224 22.53 -14.03 2.31
C LEU A 224 23.27 -14.96 3.29
N ARG A 225 22.72 -16.15 3.56
CA ARG A 225 23.32 -17.15 4.46
C ARG A 225 24.53 -17.84 3.84
N ASP A 226 24.41 -18.30 2.60
CA ASP A 226 25.37 -19.23 2.00
C ASP A 226 26.44 -18.52 1.18
N THR A 227 26.10 -17.41 0.53
CA THR A 227 27.06 -16.62 -0.27
C THR A 227 27.76 -15.57 0.59
N HIS A 228 26.99 -14.77 1.33
CA HIS A 228 27.53 -13.64 2.11
C HIS A 228 27.84 -13.98 3.57
N LYS A 229 27.45 -15.18 4.04
CA LYS A 229 27.68 -15.66 5.41
C LYS A 229 27.18 -14.67 6.46
N LEU A 230 26.03 -14.03 6.20
CA LEU A 230 25.42 -13.09 7.14
C LEU A 230 24.72 -13.85 8.29
N PRO A 231 24.97 -13.47 9.55
CA PRO A 231 24.19 -13.96 10.69
C PRO A 231 22.70 -13.64 10.51
N GLU A 232 21.83 -14.43 11.14
CA GLU A 232 20.37 -14.28 11.08
C GLU A 232 19.88 -12.85 11.30
N LYS A 233 20.36 -12.18 12.35
CA LYS A 233 20.01 -10.79 12.61
C LYS A 233 20.27 -9.86 11.43
N LEU A 234 21.40 -10.01 10.73
CA LEU A 234 21.71 -9.20 9.56
C LEU A 234 20.83 -9.58 8.36
N ARG A 235 20.49 -10.87 8.21
CA ARG A 235 19.56 -11.34 7.17
C ARG A 235 18.18 -10.72 7.34
N LEU A 236 17.66 -10.71 8.57
CA LEU A 236 16.39 -10.06 8.90
C LEU A 236 16.41 -8.54 8.63
N ILE A 237 17.51 -7.86 8.98
CA ILE A 237 17.69 -6.42 8.67
C ILE A 237 17.61 -6.18 7.16
N VAL A 238 18.37 -6.95 6.37
CA VAL A 238 18.44 -6.78 4.92
C VAL A 238 17.09 -7.10 4.28
N MET A 239 16.48 -8.23 4.63
CA MET A 239 15.24 -8.70 4.01
C MET A 239 14.03 -7.85 4.41
N HIS A 240 13.78 -7.65 5.69
CA HIS A 240 12.55 -7.03 6.18
C HIS A 240 12.71 -5.54 6.48
N GLY A 241 13.88 -5.13 7.00
CA GLY A 241 14.12 -3.72 7.37
C GLY A 241 14.46 -2.80 6.19
N ILE A 242 15.12 -3.33 5.16
CA ILE A 242 15.62 -2.55 4.01
C ILE A 242 14.89 -2.93 2.72
N ALA A 243 14.91 -4.21 2.34
CA ALA A 243 14.34 -4.66 1.07
C ALA A 243 12.81 -4.86 1.11
N ASP A 244 12.20 -4.80 2.30
CA ASP A 244 10.75 -4.96 2.50
C ASP A 244 10.18 -6.27 1.91
N LEU A 245 10.92 -7.36 2.05
CA LEU A 245 10.56 -8.68 1.54
C LEU A 245 9.68 -9.45 2.53
N ASP A 246 8.79 -10.27 2.01
CA ASP A 246 7.97 -11.21 2.76
C ASP A 246 7.71 -12.47 1.96
N ASP A 247 7.41 -13.55 2.66
CA ASP A 247 6.82 -14.75 2.06
C ASP A 247 5.31 -14.52 1.85
N LEU A 248 4.97 -14.04 0.65
CA LEU A 248 3.58 -13.79 0.26
C LEU A 248 3.01 -15.01 -0.45
N GLY A 249 2.08 -15.71 0.21
CA GLY A 249 1.38 -16.86 -0.37
C GLY A 249 2.19 -18.15 -0.40
N GLY A 250 3.16 -18.32 0.51
CA GLY A 250 4.00 -19.51 0.60
C GLY A 250 5.09 -19.57 -0.47
N LYS A 251 5.41 -18.42 -1.07
CA LYS A 251 6.51 -18.25 -2.02
C LYS A 251 7.57 -17.35 -1.41
N ALA A 252 8.69 -17.96 -1.03
CA ALA A 252 9.86 -17.26 -0.55
C ALA A 252 10.40 -16.27 -1.62
N PRO A 253 10.83 -15.06 -1.22
CA PRO A 253 11.37 -14.07 -2.13
C PRO A 253 12.69 -14.55 -2.74
N SER A 254 12.82 -14.38 -4.06
CA SER A 254 14.06 -14.74 -4.77
C SER A 254 15.19 -13.76 -4.44
N ALA A 255 16.45 -14.21 -4.56
CA ALA A 255 17.59 -13.33 -4.43
C ALA A 255 17.60 -12.20 -5.48
N ALA A 256 17.09 -12.47 -6.70
CA ALA A 256 16.95 -11.45 -7.75
C ALA A 256 15.99 -10.33 -7.35
N GLU A 257 14.81 -10.68 -6.82
CA GLU A 257 13.85 -9.71 -6.28
C GLU A 257 14.46 -8.89 -5.14
N GLY A 258 15.11 -9.56 -4.19
CA GLY A 258 15.75 -8.90 -3.06
C GLY A 258 16.82 -7.89 -3.48
N ARG A 259 17.66 -8.26 -4.46
CA ARG A 259 18.67 -7.36 -5.02
C ARG A 259 18.04 -6.15 -5.72
N GLU A 260 17.02 -6.36 -6.56
CA GLU A 260 16.32 -5.24 -7.23
C GLU A 260 15.79 -4.21 -6.23
N ARG A 261 15.16 -4.68 -5.14
CA ARG A 261 14.63 -3.80 -4.09
C ARG A 261 15.74 -3.07 -3.34
N LEU A 262 16.88 -3.73 -3.07
CA LEU A 262 18.05 -3.09 -2.47
C LEU A 262 18.64 -1.99 -3.37
N VAL A 263 18.67 -2.19 -4.69
CA VAL A 263 19.08 -1.15 -5.64
C VAL A 263 18.17 0.08 -5.52
N LYS A 264 16.85 -0.13 -5.56
CA LYS A 264 15.87 0.97 -5.45
C LYS A 264 15.99 1.68 -4.10
N TYR A 265 16.17 0.93 -3.01
CA TYR A 265 16.41 1.49 -1.68
C TYR A 265 17.67 2.36 -1.66
N ALA A 266 18.80 1.82 -2.15
CA ALA A 266 20.09 2.51 -2.19
C ALA A 266 20.03 3.81 -3.00
N LYS A 267 19.38 3.79 -4.17
CA LYS A 267 19.18 4.98 -5.01
C LYS A 267 18.26 6.04 -4.38
N SER A 268 17.46 5.65 -3.39
CA SER A 268 16.49 6.54 -2.76
C SER A 268 17.00 7.25 -1.51
N ILE A 269 18.00 6.69 -0.83
CA ILE A 269 18.70 7.37 0.26
C ILE A 269 19.36 8.65 -0.27
N ASN A 270 19.21 9.75 0.46
CA ASN A 270 19.74 11.08 0.12
C ASN A 270 19.26 11.67 -1.22
N ARG A 271 18.33 11.02 -1.93
CA ARG A 271 17.81 11.52 -3.22
C ARG A 271 17.21 12.92 -3.09
N PHE A 272 16.54 13.20 -1.98
CA PHE A 272 15.89 14.49 -1.70
C PHE A 272 16.68 15.36 -0.71
N GLY A 273 17.98 15.12 -0.59
CA GLY A 273 18.89 15.91 0.23
C GLY A 273 19.68 15.08 1.24
N PRO A 274 20.83 15.58 1.72
CA PRO A 274 21.65 14.88 2.70
C PRO A 274 20.87 14.57 3.98
N GLY A 275 20.93 13.31 4.43
CA GLY A 275 20.26 12.83 5.64
C GLY A 275 18.80 12.39 5.45
N VAL A 276 18.24 12.53 4.24
CA VAL A 276 16.88 12.04 3.95
C VAL A 276 16.91 10.54 3.68
N GLY A 277 16.05 9.79 4.37
CA GLY A 277 15.91 8.34 4.21
C GLY A 277 15.30 7.91 2.87
N ALA A 278 15.25 6.60 2.65
CA ALA A 278 14.76 5.99 1.41
C ALA A 278 13.23 6.13 1.20
N LEU A 279 12.46 6.21 2.29
CA LEU A 279 11.01 6.08 2.28
C LEU A 279 10.31 7.44 2.42
N LEU A 280 9.25 7.62 1.63
CA LEU A 280 8.39 8.79 1.62
C LEU A 280 6.94 8.39 1.93
N ALA A 281 6.27 9.21 2.72
CA ALA A 281 4.83 9.16 2.92
C ALA A 281 4.18 10.33 2.18
N CYS A 282 3.07 10.09 1.50
CA CYS A 282 2.24 11.16 0.95
C CYS A 282 1.51 11.87 2.10
N ASN A 283 1.60 13.19 2.17
CA ASN A 283 0.78 13.97 3.10
C ASN A 283 -0.71 13.68 2.79
N TYR A 284 -1.53 13.60 3.84
CA TYR A 284 -2.96 13.25 3.77
C TYR A 284 -3.27 11.85 3.19
N GLY A 285 -2.24 11.00 3.03
CA GLY A 285 -2.38 9.59 2.74
C GLY A 285 -2.54 9.24 1.25
N GLY A 286 -2.84 7.96 0.99
CA GLY A 286 -2.88 7.41 -0.37
C GLY A 286 -4.02 7.95 -1.25
N GLY A 287 -5.06 8.52 -0.64
CA GLY A 287 -6.20 9.08 -1.37
C GLY A 287 -5.80 10.23 -2.27
N GLU A 288 -4.83 11.05 -1.85
CA GLU A 288 -4.30 12.17 -2.63
C GLU A 288 -3.64 11.72 -3.93
N LEU A 289 -2.92 10.58 -3.92
CA LEU A 289 -2.31 10.02 -5.12
C LEU A 289 -3.37 9.74 -6.19
N THR A 290 -4.49 9.13 -5.79
CA THR A 290 -5.58 8.81 -6.71
C THR A 290 -6.27 10.07 -7.23
N GLN A 291 -6.49 11.05 -6.35
CA GLN A 291 -7.07 12.35 -6.71
C GLN A 291 -6.19 13.13 -7.69
N ALA A 292 -4.87 13.14 -7.47
CA ALA A 292 -3.91 13.81 -8.34
C ALA A 292 -3.98 13.27 -9.78
N PHE A 293 -4.03 11.93 -9.94
CA PHE A 293 -4.18 11.33 -11.26
C PHE A 293 -5.58 11.52 -11.86
N CYS A 294 -6.64 11.50 -11.04
CA CYS A 294 -7.99 11.83 -11.51
C CYS A 294 -8.07 13.27 -12.04
N ARG A 295 -7.45 14.21 -11.32
CA ARG A 295 -7.33 15.61 -11.75
C ARG A 295 -6.54 15.73 -13.05
N LEU A 296 -5.39 15.07 -13.14
CA LEU A 296 -4.57 15.08 -14.36
C LEU A 296 -5.36 14.53 -15.57
N ALA A 297 -6.09 13.44 -15.38
CA ALA A 297 -6.96 12.88 -16.41
C ALA A 297 -8.06 13.86 -16.84
N ALA A 298 -8.71 14.53 -15.88
CA ALA A 298 -9.77 15.51 -16.15
C ALA A 298 -9.26 16.73 -16.94
N VAL A 299 -8.06 17.21 -16.63
CA VAL A 299 -7.39 18.29 -17.40
C VAL A 299 -7.22 17.90 -18.87
N HIS A 300 -7.02 16.61 -19.15
CA HIS A 300 -6.93 16.06 -20.50
C HIS A 300 -8.28 15.56 -21.08
N GLY A 301 -9.41 15.94 -20.48
CA GLY A 301 -10.74 15.71 -21.04
C GLY A 301 -11.42 14.40 -20.60
N ALA A 302 -10.89 13.70 -19.59
CA ALA A 302 -11.60 12.58 -18.98
C ALA A 302 -12.78 13.07 -18.13
N THR A 303 -13.91 12.35 -18.17
CA THR A 303 -15.05 12.60 -17.29
C THR A 303 -15.01 11.63 -16.11
N TYR A 304 -15.11 12.18 -14.91
CA TYR A 304 -15.12 11.42 -13.66
C TYR A 304 -16.46 11.57 -12.96
N VAL A 305 -17.01 10.45 -12.47
CA VAL A 305 -18.31 10.43 -11.78
C VAL A 305 -18.24 9.54 -10.55
N LEU A 306 -18.50 10.12 -9.38
CA LEU A 306 -18.63 9.40 -8.10
C LEU A 306 -20.08 8.94 -7.86
N LYS A 307 -20.28 8.02 -6.92
CA LYS A 307 -21.59 7.44 -6.56
C LYS A 307 -22.35 6.87 -7.76
N TYR A 308 -21.63 6.36 -8.75
CA TYR A 308 -22.21 5.95 -10.03
C TYR A 308 -21.77 4.54 -10.42
N PRO A 309 -22.38 3.50 -9.80
CA PRO A 309 -22.00 2.10 -10.03
C PRO A 309 -22.49 1.63 -11.42
N PRO A 310 -21.60 1.18 -12.34
CA PRO A 310 -22.05 0.52 -13.56
C PRO A 310 -22.76 -0.80 -13.21
N ARG A 311 -23.73 -1.22 -14.05
CA ARG A 311 -24.60 -2.39 -13.79
C ARG A 311 -24.14 -3.63 -14.54
N SER A 312 -23.84 -3.49 -15.84
CA SER A 312 -23.46 -4.60 -16.69
C SER A 312 -22.46 -4.19 -17.76
N VAL A 313 -21.75 -5.16 -18.32
CA VAL A 313 -20.93 -5.03 -19.51
C VAL A 313 -21.22 -6.19 -20.44
N GLU A 314 -21.42 -5.88 -21.71
CA GLU A 314 -21.67 -6.86 -22.77
C GLU A 314 -20.67 -6.68 -23.90
N VAL A 315 -20.16 -7.80 -24.43
CA VAL A 315 -19.31 -7.78 -25.62
C VAL A 315 -20.20 -7.71 -26.85
N ILE A 316 -19.99 -6.68 -27.66
CA ILE A 316 -20.70 -6.48 -28.93
C ILE A 316 -19.72 -6.53 -30.10
N GLU A 317 -20.21 -6.91 -31.28
CA GLU A 317 -19.40 -6.86 -32.50
C GLU A 317 -19.09 -5.40 -32.87
N GLY A 318 -17.83 -5.14 -33.18
CA GLY A 318 -17.38 -3.85 -33.69
C GLY A 318 -17.37 -3.80 -35.21
N ASP A 319 -17.51 -2.60 -35.75
CA ASP A 319 -17.60 -2.32 -37.20
C ASP A 319 -16.41 -2.85 -38.05
N GLU A 320 -15.27 -3.16 -37.42
CA GLU A 320 -14.03 -3.64 -38.08
C GLU A 320 -13.63 -5.07 -37.65
N GLY A 321 -14.56 -5.85 -37.09
CA GLY A 321 -14.29 -7.23 -36.62
C GLY A 321 -13.55 -7.31 -35.27
N GLY A 322 -13.33 -6.17 -34.60
CA GLY A 322 -12.83 -6.12 -33.22
C GLY A 322 -13.95 -6.10 -32.19
N HIS A 323 -13.70 -6.58 -30.98
CA HIS A 323 -14.67 -6.51 -29.88
C HIS A 323 -14.89 -5.07 -29.41
N ARG A 324 -16.16 -4.68 -29.24
CA ARG A 324 -16.58 -3.48 -28.52
C ARG A 324 -17.33 -3.89 -27.25
N TYR A 325 -17.48 -2.94 -26.34
CA TYR A 325 -18.19 -3.16 -25.09
C TYR A 325 -19.34 -2.18 -24.96
N GLU A 326 -20.50 -2.68 -24.55
CA GLU A 326 -21.63 -1.86 -24.14
C GLU A 326 -21.78 -1.95 -22.62
N VAL A 327 -21.68 -0.82 -21.95
CA VAL A 327 -21.71 -0.71 -20.47
C VAL A 327 -23.04 -0.10 -20.05
N GLY A 328 -23.83 -0.88 -19.32
CA GLY A 328 -25.09 -0.43 -18.73
C GLY A 328 -24.83 0.43 -17.49
N ILE A 329 -25.44 1.62 -17.45
CA ILE A 329 -25.32 2.58 -16.34
C ILE A 329 -26.69 2.94 -15.75
N PRO A 330 -26.80 3.21 -14.44
CA PRO A 330 -28.09 3.50 -13.81
C PRO A 330 -28.73 4.80 -14.33
N GLY A 331 -29.98 4.71 -14.81
CA GLY A 331 -30.77 5.89 -15.18
C GLY A 331 -30.31 6.63 -16.44
N ALA A 332 -29.50 5.98 -17.29
CA ALA A 332 -29.02 6.54 -18.55
C ALA A 332 -28.88 5.46 -19.63
N ALA A 333 -28.77 5.88 -20.88
CA ALA A 333 -28.53 4.97 -22.00
C ALA A 333 -27.17 4.26 -21.86
N PRO A 334 -27.05 2.99 -22.31
CA PRO A 334 -25.78 2.27 -22.28
C PRO A 334 -24.67 3.01 -23.05
N ILE A 335 -23.44 2.91 -22.55
CA ILE A 335 -22.28 3.56 -23.14
C ILE A 335 -21.45 2.54 -23.91
N ARG A 336 -21.15 2.85 -25.18
CA ARG A 336 -20.27 2.02 -26.02
C ARG A 336 -18.83 2.48 -25.93
N CYS A 337 -17.92 1.52 -25.76
CA CYS A 337 -16.49 1.78 -25.66
C CYS A 337 -15.64 0.65 -26.27
N LYS A 338 -14.36 0.93 -26.50
CA LYS A 338 -13.41 -0.04 -27.09
C LYS A 338 -12.74 -0.92 -26.03
N ALA A 339 -12.73 -0.49 -24.78
CA ALA A 339 -12.08 -1.19 -23.69
C ALA A 339 -12.72 -0.79 -22.36
N VAL A 340 -12.75 -1.73 -21.42
CA VAL A 340 -13.19 -1.52 -20.04
C VAL A 340 -12.03 -1.89 -19.12
N VAL A 341 -11.69 -1.00 -18.20
CA VAL A 341 -10.70 -1.24 -17.14
C VAL A 341 -11.46 -1.36 -15.83
N VAL A 342 -11.26 -2.48 -15.13
CA VAL A 342 -11.99 -2.81 -13.90
C VAL A 342 -10.98 -2.96 -12.78
N GLY A 343 -11.17 -2.22 -11.70
CA GLY A 343 -10.34 -2.34 -10.51
C GLY A 343 -10.69 -3.58 -9.67
N PRO A 344 -9.79 -4.00 -8.77
CA PRO A 344 -9.92 -5.25 -8.00
C PRO A 344 -11.13 -5.30 -7.06
N GLU A 345 -11.77 -4.16 -6.80
CA GLU A 345 -12.93 -4.04 -5.90
C GLU A 345 -14.26 -4.33 -6.61
N ALA A 346 -14.24 -4.37 -7.95
CA ALA A 346 -15.37 -4.72 -8.79
C ALA A 346 -15.18 -6.14 -9.34
N ARG A 347 -16.23 -6.95 -9.23
CA ARG A 347 -16.31 -8.31 -9.74
C ARG A 347 -17.27 -8.33 -10.94
N LEU A 348 -16.88 -9.05 -11.98
CA LEU A 348 -17.73 -9.31 -13.13
C LEU A 348 -18.27 -10.73 -13.02
N CYS A 349 -19.59 -10.87 -12.91
CA CYS A 349 -20.26 -12.17 -12.81
C CYS A 349 -21.06 -12.45 -14.10
N CYS A 350 -20.84 -13.60 -14.75
CA CYS A 350 -21.66 -14.10 -15.84
C CYS A 350 -22.29 -15.45 -15.48
N ALA A 351 -23.23 -15.95 -16.29
CA ALA A 351 -23.96 -17.19 -16.01
C ALA A 351 -23.04 -18.44 -15.93
N SER A 352 -21.98 -18.47 -16.74
CA SER A 352 -20.98 -19.56 -16.78
C SER A 352 -19.81 -19.42 -15.80
N SER A 353 -19.54 -18.22 -15.26
CA SER A 353 -18.42 -18.02 -14.32
C SER A 353 -18.92 -17.71 -12.91
N GLN A 354 -19.09 -18.76 -12.12
CA GLN A 354 -19.11 -18.65 -10.64
C GLN A 354 -17.70 -18.76 -10.04
N ALA A 355 -16.64 -18.71 -10.87
CA ALA A 355 -15.27 -18.76 -10.38
C ALA A 355 -15.01 -17.54 -9.48
N GLU A 356 -15.02 -17.77 -8.16
CA GLU A 356 -14.53 -16.80 -7.21
C GLU A 356 -13.08 -16.45 -7.59
N PRO A 357 -12.69 -15.17 -7.56
CA PRO A 357 -11.31 -14.79 -7.79
C PRO A 357 -10.41 -15.64 -6.89
N ASN A 358 -9.30 -16.18 -7.42
CA ASN A 358 -8.32 -16.91 -6.62
C ASN A 358 -7.89 -16.02 -5.44
N GLU A 359 -8.40 -16.32 -4.24
CA GLU A 359 -8.06 -15.58 -3.03
C GLU A 359 -6.61 -15.91 -2.69
N ALA A 360 -5.69 -15.00 -3.04
CA ALA A 360 -4.26 -15.17 -2.76
C ALA A 360 -3.95 -15.09 -1.25
N GLY A 361 -4.85 -14.52 -0.45
CA GLY A 361 -4.73 -14.38 0.99
C GLY A 361 -5.56 -13.24 1.56
N ARG A 362 -5.47 -13.03 2.88
CA ARG A 362 -6.16 -11.96 3.60
C ARG A 362 -5.16 -11.02 4.25
N ILE A 363 -5.46 -9.72 4.22
CA ILE A 363 -4.65 -8.69 4.88
C ILE A 363 -5.48 -8.13 6.05
N PHE A 364 -4.96 -8.27 7.26
CA PHE A 364 -5.52 -7.63 8.44
C PHE A 364 -4.91 -6.26 8.63
N ARG A 365 -5.73 -5.27 8.99
CA ARG A 365 -5.29 -3.90 9.26
C ARG A 365 -5.91 -3.44 10.56
N CYS A 366 -5.08 -2.91 11.44
CA CYS A 366 -5.50 -2.26 12.67
C CYS A 366 -5.06 -0.80 12.60
N ALA A 367 -5.95 0.11 12.96
CA ALA A 367 -5.62 1.50 13.14
C ALA A 367 -5.76 1.86 14.61
N CYS A 368 -4.67 2.33 15.20
CA CYS A 368 -4.62 2.75 16.59
C CYS A 368 -4.50 4.27 16.64
N VAL A 369 -5.37 4.91 17.42
CA VAL A 369 -5.29 6.34 17.73
C VAL A 369 -5.04 6.44 19.23
N ALA A 370 -3.97 7.15 19.60
CA ALA A 370 -3.54 7.28 20.98
C ALA A 370 -3.12 8.72 21.27
N ILE A 371 -3.41 9.17 22.49
CA ILE A 371 -2.82 10.39 23.06
C ILE A 371 -1.51 9.98 23.72
N GLN A 372 -0.42 10.63 23.37
CA GLN A 372 0.88 10.41 23.98
C GLN A 372 1.64 11.72 24.10
N ASP A 373 2.44 11.85 25.15
CA ASP A 373 3.42 12.92 25.28
C ASP A 373 4.56 12.65 24.28
N SER A 374 4.59 13.38 23.17
CA SER A 374 5.71 13.27 22.22
C SER A 374 6.80 14.29 22.55
N PRO A 375 8.05 13.85 22.79
CA PRO A 375 9.18 14.76 22.93
C PRO A 375 9.59 15.40 21.59
N ALA A 376 9.05 14.93 20.45
CA ALA A 376 9.42 15.40 19.13
C ALA A 376 8.67 16.70 18.76
N LYS A 377 9.39 17.82 18.75
CA LYS A 377 8.88 19.08 18.21
C LYS A 377 8.73 18.95 16.68
N GLY A 378 7.49 18.94 16.18
CA GLY A 378 7.22 18.98 14.73
C GLY A 378 6.51 17.77 14.12
N GLY A 379 6.12 16.78 14.94
CA GLY A 379 5.52 15.54 14.46
C GLY A 379 6.53 14.58 13.83
N SER A 380 6.18 13.30 13.76
CA SER A 380 7.08 12.25 13.28
C SER A 380 6.37 11.17 12.47
N ILE A 381 7.05 10.60 11.47
CA ILE A 381 6.64 9.43 10.70
C ILE A 381 7.72 8.36 10.89
N ARG A 382 7.34 7.26 11.53
CA ARG A 382 8.21 6.14 11.84
C ARG A 382 7.62 4.83 11.35
N LEU A 383 8.46 3.97 10.82
CA LEU A 383 8.09 2.61 10.43
C LEU A 383 8.60 1.63 11.49
N HIS A 384 7.72 0.79 12.02
CA HIS A 384 8.06 -0.33 12.87
C HIS A 384 7.84 -1.63 12.10
N VAL A 385 8.86 -2.48 12.08
CA VAL A 385 8.88 -3.75 11.37
C VAL A 385 9.02 -4.88 12.39
N PHE A 386 8.12 -5.85 12.33
CA PHE A 386 8.15 -7.05 13.16
C PHE A 386 8.30 -8.25 12.23
N PRO A 387 9.54 -8.74 12.02
CA PRO A 387 9.79 -9.90 11.16
C PRO A 387 9.00 -11.15 11.59
N PRO A 388 8.90 -12.18 10.73
CA PRO A 388 8.26 -13.43 11.11
C PRO A 388 8.82 -14.01 12.42
N ASN A 389 7.96 -14.61 13.23
CA ASN A 389 8.25 -15.24 14.52
C ASN A 389 8.82 -14.31 15.59
N THR A 390 8.64 -12.99 15.48
CA THR A 390 9.13 -12.02 16.48
C THR A 390 8.07 -11.56 17.47
N VAL A 391 6.78 -11.67 17.13
CA VAL A 391 5.65 -11.27 17.98
C VAL A 391 4.51 -12.26 17.84
N ALA A 392 4.12 -12.89 18.94
CA ALA A 392 2.97 -13.80 19.02
C ALA A 392 2.93 -14.88 17.91
N GLY A 393 4.09 -15.37 17.48
CA GLY A 393 4.20 -16.40 16.43
C GLY A 393 3.73 -15.92 15.04
N ASN A 394 3.84 -14.63 14.73
CA ASN A 394 3.44 -14.08 13.43
C ASN A 394 4.15 -14.78 12.26
N SER A 395 3.40 -15.32 11.31
CA SER A 395 3.97 -16.04 10.16
C SER A 395 4.52 -15.13 9.06
N CYS A 396 4.13 -13.86 9.05
CA CYS A 396 4.55 -12.84 8.08
C CYS A 396 4.96 -11.56 8.80
N THR A 397 5.70 -10.68 8.11
CA THR A 397 6.13 -9.42 8.71
C THR A 397 4.94 -8.51 9.01
N ILE A 398 4.82 -8.08 10.27
CA ILE A 398 3.87 -7.04 10.66
C ILE A 398 4.55 -5.68 10.47
N ARG A 399 3.82 -4.72 9.91
CA ARG A 399 4.29 -3.33 9.71
C ARG A 399 3.35 -2.37 10.39
N ALA A 400 3.91 -1.47 11.19
CA ALA A 400 3.16 -0.37 11.80
C ALA A 400 3.77 0.96 11.36
N LEU A 401 2.98 1.77 10.65
CA LEU A 401 3.32 3.15 10.32
C LEU A 401 2.77 4.05 11.43
N CYS A 402 3.66 4.62 12.23
CA CYS A 402 3.32 5.57 13.28
C CYS A 402 3.44 6.99 12.73
N VAL A 403 2.36 7.77 12.80
CA VAL A 403 2.34 9.20 12.45
C VAL A 403 1.96 9.98 13.70
N GLU A 404 2.86 10.82 14.16
CA GLU A 404 2.65 11.74 15.27
C GLU A 404 2.40 13.14 14.72
N GLY A 405 1.26 13.72 15.08
CA GLY A 405 0.93 15.13 14.82
C GLY A 405 1.27 16.00 16.03
N ILE A 406 1.27 17.31 15.83
CA ILE A 406 1.21 18.29 16.92
C ILE A 406 -0.28 18.47 17.24
N ALA A 407 -0.66 18.30 18.50
CA ALA A 407 -1.99 18.66 18.99
C ALA A 407 -2.13 20.19 19.06
#